data_AF-A0A1H0GUB9-F1
#
_entry.id   AF-A0A1H0GUB9-F1
#
_cell.length_a   1.000
_cell.length_b   1.000
_cell.length_c   1.000
_cell.angle_alpha   90.00
_cell.angle_beta   90.00
_cell.angle_gamma   90.00
#
_symmetry.space_group_name_H-M   'P 1'
#
loop_
_entity.id
_entity.type
_entity.pdbx_description
1 polymer ?
#
loop_
_entity_poly.entity_id
_entity_poly.type
_entity_poly.pdbx_seq_one_letter_code
_entity_poly.pdbx_strand_id
1 'polypeptide(L)'
;MVGEPKHRTWNVEDDGEGTYAGLWESTPGEWRIEYDEWEFCHIISGEGTVTHDDGTTLRYGPGDAFVLRPGFRGTWRVDLTTRKHYVIRT
;
A
#
# COMPACT_ATOMS: atom_id res chain seq x y z
N MET A 1 1.92 -7.26 19.52
CA MET A 1 1.20 -8.29 18.75
C MET A 1 0.90 -7.68 17.41
N VAL A 2 1.56 -8.15 16.35
CA VAL A 2 1.21 -7.76 14.99
C VAL A 2 -0.19 -8.32 14.73
N GLY A 3 -1.16 -7.43 14.48
CA GLY A 3 -2.55 -7.85 14.22
C GLY A 3 -2.69 -8.55 12.86
N GLU A 4 -3.75 -9.33 12.69
CA GLU A 4 -4.19 -9.80 11.36
C GLU A 4 -4.92 -8.65 10.66
N PRO A 5 -4.29 -7.97 9.69
CA PRO A 5 -4.90 -6.82 9.04
C PRO A 5 -6.10 -7.26 8.22
N LYS A 6 -7.17 -6.46 8.24
CA LYS A 6 -8.31 -6.60 7.35
C LYS A 6 -8.22 -5.52 6.29
N HIS A 7 -8.27 -5.93 5.04
CA HIS A 7 -8.19 -5.04 3.89
C HIS A 7 -9.56 -4.85 3.25
N ARG A 8 -9.78 -3.65 2.70
CA ARG A 8 -10.96 -3.34 1.90
C ARG A 8 -10.56 -2.44 0.74
N THR A 9 -11.06 -2.77 -0.43
CA THR A 9 -10.77 -2.06 -1.67
C THR A 9 -12.07 -1.62 -2.32
N TRP A 10 -12.09 -0.42 -2.86
CA TRP A 10 -13.15 0.11 -3.69
C TRP A 10 -12.53 0.56 -5.01
N ASN A 11 -12.66 -0.27 -6.05
CA ASN A 11 -12.24 0.09 -7.40
C ASN A 11 -13.14 1.23 -7.91
N VAL A 12 -12.50 2.30 -8.37
CA VAL A 12 -13.14 3.38 -9.14
C VAL A 12 -12.84 3.20 -10.62
N GLU A 13 -11.67 2.62 -10.95
CA GLU A 13 -11.24 2.24 -12.29
C GLU A 13 -10.79 0.78 -12.32
N ASP A 14 -11.17 0.09 -13.38
CA ASP A 14 -10.72 -1.24 -13.79
C ASP A 14 -10.98 -1.31 -15.29
N ASP A 15 -9.98 -0.92 -16.07
CA ASP A 15 -10.11 -0.73 -17.52
C ASP A 15 -10.10 -2.05 -18.30
N GLY A 16 -9.81 -3.18 -17.63
CA GLY A 16 -9.61 -4.49 -18.25
C GLY A 16 -8.33 -4.61 -19.08
N GLU A 17 -7.48 -3.58 -19.13
CA GLU A 17 -6.22 -3.49 -19.86
C GLU A 17 -5.00 -3.39 -18.94
N GLY A 18 -5.21 -3.46 -17.62
CA GLY A 18 -4.16 -3.51 -16.61
C GLY A 18 -4.00 -2.23 -15.78
N THR A 19 -4.92 -1.28 -15.91
CA THR A 19 -5.00 -0.13 -15.01
C THR A 19 -6.11 -0.34 -13.98
N TYR A 20 -5.74 -0.21 -12.70
CA TYR A 20 -6.70 -0.19 -11.59
C TYR A 20 -6.49 1.07 -10.78
N ALA A 21 -7.57 1.71 -10.35
CA ALA A 21 -7.46 2.83 -9.44
C ALA A 21 -8.64 2.86 -8.47
N GLY A 22 -8.41 3.44 -7.30
CA GLY A 22 -9.48 3.57 -6.33
C GLY A 22 -9.00 3.87 -4.93
N LEU A 23 -9.78 3.40 -3.98
CA LEU A 23 -9.55 3.57 -2.55
C LEU A 23 -9.20 2.22 -1.93
N TRP A 24 -8.20 2.21 -1.06
CA TRP A 24 -7.85 1.06 -0.25
C TRP A 24 -7.80 1.45 1.22
N GLU A 25 -8.19 0.53 2.10
CA GLU A 25 -8.09 0.66 3.55
C GLU A 25 -7.55 -0.61 4.19
N SER A 26 -6.77 -0.45 5.25
CA SER A 26 -6.31 -1.56 6.10
C SER A 26 -6.28 -1.19 7.58
N THR A 27 -6.73 -2.12 8.42
CA THR A 27 -6.56 -2.05 9.88
C THR A 27 -5.11 -2.32 10.29
N PRO A 28 -4.69 -1.96 11.52
CA PRO A 28 -3.34 -2.23 11.99
C PRO A 28 -2.92 -3.70 11.88
N GLY A 29 -1.67 -3.91 11.48
CA GLY A 29 -1.10 -5.22 11.18
C GLY A 29 0.17 -5.09 10.33
N GLU A 30 0.90 -6.17 10.17
CA GLU A 30 2.11 -6.24 9.34
C GLU A 30 2.08 -7.52 8.52
N TRP A 31 2.37 -7.41 7.23
CA TRP A 31 2.41 -8.56 6.34
C TRP A 31 3.51 -8.41 5.31
N ARG A 32 3.87 -9.55 4.70
CA ARG A 32 4.81 -9.62 3.60
C ARG A 32 4.15 -9.10 2.32
N ILE A 33 4.87 -8.27 1.58
CA ILE A 33 4.44 -7.78 0.27
C ILE A 33 5.48 -8.08 -0.80
N GLU A 34 5.00 -8.40 -1.99
CA GLU A 34 5.78 -8.58 -3.20
C GLU A 34 5.00 -7.94 -4.34
N TYR A 35 5.64 -7.06 -5.09
CA TYR A 35 5.01 -6.29 -6.16
C TYR A 35 5.70 -6.62 -7.49
N ASP A 36 4.93 -7.19 -8.42
CA ASP A 36 5.36 -7.34 -9.82
C ASP A 36 4.85 -6.15 -10.67
N GLU A 37 3.82 -5.48 -10.18
CA GLU A 37 3.18 -4.31 -10.74
C GLU A 37 3.81 -2.99 -10.27
N TRP A 38 3.46 -1.91 -10.96
CA TRP A 38 3.74 -0.55 -10.53
C TRP A 38 2.53 -0.01 -9.76
N GLU A 39 2.71 0.45 -8.52
CA GLU A 39 1.62 1.03 -7.70
C GLU A 39 2.01 2.43 -7.20
N PHE A 40 1.22 3.44 -7.55
CA PHE A 40 1.21 4.73 -6.88
C PHE A 40 0.28 4.69 -5.67
N CYS A 41 0.75 5.21 -4.54
CA CYS A 41 0.01 5.37 -3.30
C CYS A 41 -0.01 6.84 -2.90
N HIS A 42 -1.19 7.34 -2.52
CA HIS A 42 -1.33 8.63 -1.83
C HIS A 42 -2.17 8.45 -0.58
N ILE A 43 -1.57 8.73 0.58
CA ILE A 43 -2.16 8.45 1.88
C ILE A 43 -3.15 9.57 2.26
N ILE A 44 -4.37 9.17 2.60
CA ILE A 44 -5.45 10.08 3.02
C ILE A 44 -5.47 10.18 4.54
N SER A 45 -5.32 9.06 5.24
CA SER A 45 -5.34 8.98 6.69
C SER A 45 -4.56 7.75 7.18
N GLY A 46 -4.19 7.76 8.47
CA GLY A 46 -3.43 6.69 9.11
C GLY A 46 -1.92 6.88 8.99
N GLU A 47 -1.17 5.90 9.49
CA GLU A 47 0.29 5.94 9.50
C GLU A 47 0.85 4.51 9.47
N GLY A 48 2.07 4.37 8.99
CA GLY A 48 2.74 3.09 8.93
C GLY A 48 4.13 3.15 8.35
N THR A 49 4.70 1.98 8.09
CA THR A 49 6.04 1.82 7.55
C THR A 49 6.06 0.73 6.49
N VAL A 50 6.63 1.03 5.33
CA VAL A 50 7.01 0.04 4.33
C VAL A 50 8.51 -0.22 4.44
N THR A 51 8.92 -1.48 4.58
CA THR A 51 10.33 -1.88 4.75
C THR A 51 10.73 -2.81 3.62
N HIS A 52 11.74 -2.45 2.84
CA HIS A 52 12.31 -3.31 1.81
C HIS A 52 13.26 -4.35 2.43
N ASP A 53 13.53 -5.44 1.71
CA ASP A 53 14.41 -6.52 2.18
C ASP A 53 15.86 -6.12 2.44
N ASP A 54 16.33 -5.07 1.77
CA ASP A 54 17.65 -4.50 2.03
C ASP A 54 17.70 -3.66 3.33
N GLY A 55 16.59 -3.54 4.03
CA GLY A 55 16.44 -2.79 5.28
C GLY A 55 16.10 -1.32 5.09
N THR A 56 15.96 -0.82 3.85
CA THR A 56 15.48 0.55 3.62
C THR A 56 14.02 0.68 4.04
N THR A 57 13.67 1.81 4.66
CA THR A 57 12.34 2.04 5.23
C THR A 57 11.75 3.34 4.72
N LEU A 58 10.46 3.30 4.43
CA LEU A 58 9.61 4.43 4.13
C LEU A 58 8.52 4.50 5.20
N ARG A 59 8.59 5.52 6.07
CA ARG A 59 7.46 5.89 6.92
C ARG A 59 6.51 6.77 6.14
N TYR A 60 5.21 6.58 6.35
CA TYR A 60 4.18 7.37 5.70
C TYR A 60 3.11 7.84 6.70
N GLY A 61 2.49 8.96 6.37
CA GLY A 61 1.31 9.53 7.04
C GLY A 61 0.42 10.31 6.05
N PRO A 62 -0.60 11.03 6.55
CA PRO A 62 -1.55 11.74 5.70
C PRO A 62 -0.87 12.79 4.80
N GLY A 63 -1.17 12.76 3.50
CA GLY A 63 -0.59 13.64 2.49
C GLY A 63 0.69 13.11 1.83
N ASP A 64 1.31 12.06 2.38
CA ASP A 64 2.46 11.44 1.76
C ASP A 64 2.05 10.66 0.50
N ALA A 65 2.92 10.69 -0.50
CA ALA A 65 2.77 9.92 -1.73
C ALA A 65 4.06 9.19 -2.08
N PHE A 66 3.92 7.95 -2.57
CA PHE A 66 5.04 7.13 -2.96
C PHE A 66 4.66 6.12 -4.03
N VAL A 67 5.67 5.49 -4.62
CA VAL A 67 5.51 4.46 -5.65
C VAL A 67 6.20 3.20 -5.19
N LEU A 68 5.49 2.08 -5.23
CA LEU A 68 6.06 0.75 -5.20
C LEU A 68 6.31 0.31 -6.64
N ARG A 69 7.55 -0.11 -6.92
CA ARG A 69 7.99 -0.47 -8.27
C ARG A 69 8.03 -1.99 -8.44
N PRO A 70 7.88 -2.49 -9.68
CA PRO A 70 8.08 -3.90 -9.98
C PRO A 70 9.39 -4.44 -9.39
N GLY A 71 9.32 -5.61 -8.76
CA GLY A 71 10.42 -6.26 -8.07
C GLY A 71 10.59 -5.87 -6.60
N PHE A 72 9.75 -4.96 -6.06
CA PHE A 72 9.79 -4.62 -4.64
C PHE A 72 9.39 -5.84 -3.80
N ARG A 73 10.21 -6.17 -2.79
CA ARG A 73 9.91 -7.20 -1.78
C ARG A 73 10.21 -6.67 -0.39
N GLY A 74 9.31 -6.91 0.55
CA GLY A 74 9.41 -6.29 1.86
C GLY A 74 8.23 -6.59 2.78
N THR A 75 8.07 -5.77 3.81
CA THR A 75 6.89 -5.77 4.68
C THR A 75 6.16 -4.43 4.60
N TRP A 76 4.84 -4.49 4.69
CA TRP A 76 4.01 -3.32 4.95
C TRP A 76 3.45 -3.45 6.36
N ARG A 77 3.81 -2.51 7.23
CA ARG A 77 3.21 -2.34 8.56
C ARG A 77 2.27 -1.15 8.58
N VAL A 78 1.04 -1.39 9.02
CA VAL A 78 0.04 -0.37 9.33
C VAL A 78 0.00 -0.19 10.85
N ASP A 79 0.38 0.99 11.31
CA ASP A 79 0.42 1.33 12.75
C ASP A 79 -0.92 1.94 13.21
N LEU A 80 -1.52 2.80 12.37
CA LEU A 80 -2.87 3.33 12.50
C LEU A 80 -3.65 3.05 11.21
N THR A 81 -4.94 2.68 11.34
CA THR A 81 -5.82 2.34 10.20
C THR A 81 -5.58 3.28 9.03
N THR A 82 -5.01 2.72 7.96
CA THR A 82 -4.54 3.49 6.81
C THR A 82 -5.58 3.46 5.72
N ARG A 83 -5.84 4.63 5.13
CA ARG A 83 -6.64 4.76 3.92
C ARG A 83 -5.82 5.50 2.87
N LYS A 84 -5.77 4.95 1.65
CA LYS A 84 -4.98 5.50 0.53
C LYS A 84 -5.81 5.52 -0.75
N HIS A 85 -5.56 6.52 -1.59
CA HIS A 85 -5.81 6.36 -3.02
C HIS A 85 -4.68 5.53 -3.61
N TYR A 86 -5.01 4.68 -4.57
CA TYR A 86 -4.02 3.93 -5.34
C TYR A 86 -4.28 4.04 -6.84
N VAL A 87 -3.20 3.89 -7.60
CA VAL A 87 -3.22 3.58 -9.03
C VAL A 87 -2.23 2.45 -9.27
N ILE A 88 -2.69 1.34 -9.79
CA ILE A 88 -1.88 0.20 -10.18
C ILE A 88 -1.82 0.15 -11.71
N ARG A 89 -0.64 -0.15 -12.23
CA ARG A 89 -0.42 -0.54 -13.62
C ARG A 89 0.33 -1.88 -13.64
N THR A 90 -0.31 -2.91 -14.19
CA THR A 90 0.25 -4.25 -14.38
C THR A 90 0.99 -4.39 -15.70
#